data_AF-A0A091NZA6-F1
#
_entry.id   AF-A0A091NZA6-F1
#
_cell.length_a   1.000
_cell.length_b   1.000
_cell.length_c   1.000
_cell.angle_alpha   90.00
_cell.angle_beta   90.00
_cell.angle_gamma   90.00
#
_symmetry.space_group_name_H-M   'P 1'
#
loop_
_entity.id
_entity.type
_entity.pdbx_description
1 polymer ?
#
loop_
_entity_poly.entity_id
_entity_poly.type
_entity_poly.pdbx_seq_one_letter_code
_entity_poly.pdbx_strand_id
1 'polypeptide(L)'
;RDMGQAKSTVRTLNFRKAKFQLFKELVNRTPWETALRDKGAKQSWQIFKDAFHRVQELSVLRCKKSGKEGKRPAWMSQDLLVKLKGKKEMHRQWKQGQVSWEDYRDATQLCRDGVRKAKAQPELNLARDAKNNKKGFYRYVSRKRKVKESVPPTVSKTSKLIMTNKEKAEVLNKFF
;
A
#
# COMPACT_ATOMS: atom_id res chain seq x y z
N ARG A 1 4.40 -0.70 -21.04
CA ARG A 1 4.97 0.41 -20.24
C ARG A 1 4.66 0.15 -18.79
N ASP A 2 5.73 -0.08 -18.02
CA ASP A 2 5.73 -0.24 -16.57
C ASP A 2 4.88 0.83 -15.91
N MET A 3 3.91 0.40 -15.11
CA MET A 3 3.29 1.26 -14.11
C MET A 3 4.40 1.58 -13.11
N GLY A 4 4.98 2.78 -13.23
CA GLY A 4 6.07 3.24 -12.38
C GLY A 4 5.74 2.98 -10.92
N GLN A 5 6.39 1.98 -10.33
CA GLN A 5 6.22 1.64 -8.94
C GLN A 5 6.51 2.89 -8.12
N ALA A 6 5.56 3.33 -7.30
CA ALA A 6 5.81 4.31 -6.27
C ALA A 6 6.79 3.66 -5.27
N LYS A 7 8.09 3.89 -5.49
CA LYS A 7 9.17 3.38 -4.65
C LYS A 7 9.14 4.18 -3.35
N SER A 8 8.89 3.52 -2.21
CA SER A 8 8.99 4.20 -0.93
C SER A 8 10.41 4.74 -0.72
N THR A 9 10.53 5.95 -0.20
CA THR A 9 11.82 6.53 0.25
C THR A 9 12.45 5.70 1.37
N VAL A 10 11.63 5.01 2.16
CA VAL A 10 12.07 4.12 3.24
C VAL A 10 12.77 2.88 2.66
N ARG A 11 14.06 2.73 2.98
CA ARG A 11 14.87 1.54 2.68
C ARG A 11 14.72 0.55 3.84
N THR A 12 14.58 -0.73 3.54
CA THR A 12 14.51 -1.80 4.54
C THR A 12 15.47 -2.92 4.18
N LEU A 13 16.08 -3.53 5.19
CA LEU A 13 16.99 -4.66 5.02
C LEU A 13 16.23 -5.90 4.53
N ASN A 14 16.73 -6.53 3.47
CA ASN A 14 16.10 -7.73 2.90
C ASN A 14 16.80 -9.00 3.38
N PHE A 15 16.39 -9.49 4.56
CA PHE A 15 16.98 -10.69 5.17
C PHE A 15 16.76 -11.98 4.38
N ARG A 16 15.75 -12.04 3.48
CA ARG A 16 15.52 -13.23 2.64
C ARG A 16 16.62 -13.45 1.60
N LYS A 17 17.33 -12.39 1.21
CA LYS A 17 18.45 -12.43 0.26
C LYS A 17 19.80 -12.13 0.92
N ALA A 18 19.86 -12.22 2.25
CA ALA A 18 21.10 -11.96 2.98
C ALA A 18 22.12 -13.08 2.75
N LYS A 19 23.39 -12.71 2.57
CA LYS A 19 24.50 -13.66 2.49
C LYS A 19 25.04 -13.91 3.91
N PHE A 20 24.39 -14.82 4.65
CA PHE A 20 24.74 -15.09 6.05
C PHE A 20 26.17 -15.65 6.24
N GLN A 21 26.68 -16.42 5.26
CA GLN A 21 28.05 -16.91 5.31
C GLN A 21 29.07 -15.77 5.23
N LEU A 22 28.86 -14.83 4.30
CA LEU A 22 29.67 -13.61 4.19
C LEU A 22 29.57 -12.76 5.46
N PHE A 23 28.38 -12.64 6.05
CA PHE A 23 28.18 -11.92 7.30
C PHE A 23 29.03 -12.54 8.43
N LYS A 24 28.97 -13.85 8.61
CA LYS A 24 29.73 -14.57 9.63
C LYS A 24 31.23 -14.42 9.43
N GLU A 25 31.69 -14.52 8.19
CA GLU A 25 33.11 -14.36 7.84
C GLU A 25 33.61 -12.95 8.15
N LEU A 26 32.87 -11.91 7.77
CA LEU A 26 33.25 -10.52 8.02
C LEU A 26 33.26 -10.16 9.53
N VAL A 27 32.30 -10.69 10.30
CA VAL A 27 32.30 -10.51 11.76
C VAL A 27 33.52 -11.20 12.39
N ASN A 28 33.85 -12.42 11.95
CA ASN A 28 34.97 -13.18 12.50
C ASN A 28 36.34 -12.61 12.12
N ARG A 29 36.45 -11.93 10.97
CA ARG A 29 37.67 -11.24 10.54
C ARG A 29 37.94 -9.93 11.30
N THR A 30 36.98 -9.44 12.08
CA THR A 30 37.16 -8.20 12.83
C THR A 30 38.06 -8.46 14.04
N PRO A 31 39.17 -7.71 14.24
CA PRO A 31 40.12 -7.94 15.33
C PRO A 31 39.56 -7.39 16.66
N TRP A 32 38.59 -8.11 17.23
CA TRP A 32 37.85 -7.68 18.42
C TRP A 32 38.73 -7.44 19.64
N GLU A 33 39.76 -8.26 19.83
CA GLU A 33 40.69 -8.11 20.96
C GLU A 33 41.42 -6.77 20.94
N THR A 34 41.88 -6.33 19.76
CA THR A 34 42.54 -5.03 19.60
C THR A 34 41.52 -3.89 19.62
N ALA A 35 40.37 -4.06 18.97
CA ALA A 35 39.36 -3.02 18.85
C ALA A 35 38.68 -2.67 20.19
N LEU A 36 38.61 -3.65 21.11
CA LEU A 36 37.98 -3.50 22.41
C LEU A 36 39.01 -3.33 23.55
N ARG A 37 40.31 -3.38 23.23
CA ARG A 37 41.39 -3.19 24.20
C ARG A 37 41.30 -1.82 24.86
N ASP A 38 41.40 -1.81 26.18
CA ASP A 38 41.43 -0.58 26.99
C ASP A 38 40.15 0.29 26.84
N LYS A 39 39.03 -0.31 26.37
CA LYS A 39 37.72 0.35 26.24
C LYS A 39 36.78 -0.08 27.37
N GLY A 40 36.09 0.90 27.95
CA GLY A 40 35.00 0.62 28.91
C GLY A 40 33.78 -0.01 28.22
N ALA A 41 32.97 -0.76 28.98
CA ALA A 41 31.83 -1.53 28.44
C ALA A 41 30.91 -0.74 27.49
N LYS A 42 30.62 0.53 27.80
CA LYS A 42 29.79 1.40 26.95
C LYS A 42 30.43 1.73 25.61
N GLN A 43 31.74 1.98 25.59
CA GLN A 43 32.49 2.25 24.37
C GLN A 43 32.64 0.98 23.54
N SER A 44 32.98 -0.13 24.19
CA SER A 44 33.06 -1.46 23.57
C SER A 44 31.75 -1.85 22.88
N TRP A 45 30.61 -1.60 23.54
CA TRP A 45 29.29 -1.85 22.95
C TRP A 45 29.00 -0.96 21.75
N GLN A 46 29.43 0.30 21.76
CA GLN A 46 29.25 1.20 20.62
C GLN A 46 30.08 0.74 19.41
N ILE A 47 31.35 0.38 19.64
CA ILE A 47 32.26 -0.15 18.61
C ILE A 47 31.67 -1.42 17.99
N PHE A 48 31.15 -2.33 18.82
CA PHE A 48 30.49 -3.54 18.36
C PHE A 48 29.27 -3.23 17.47
N LYS A 49 28.36 -2.36 17.92
CA LYS A 49 27.18 -1.98 17.12
C LYS A 49 27.57 -1.37 15.78
N ASP A 50 28.57 -0.49 15.77
CA ASP A 50 28.99 0.21 14.55
C ASP A 50 29.61 -0.78 13.55
N ALA A 51 30.47 -1.69 14.02
CA ALA A 51 31.04 -2.75 13.20
C ALA A 51 29.96 -3.73 12.69
N PHE A 52 29.03 -4.14 13.55
CA PHE A 52 27.92 -5.01 13.18
C PHE A 52 27.04 -4.38 12.09
N HIS A 53 26.69 -3.10 12.23
CA HIS A 53 25.89 -2.40 11.21
C HIS A 53 26.64 -2.25 9.88
N ARG A 54 27.96 -2.02 9.90
CA ARG A 54 28.79 -2.00 8.68
C ARG A 54 28.76 -3.35 7.97
N VAL A 55 28.96 -4.45 8.70
CA VAL A 55 28.93 -5.80 8.13
C VAL A 55 27.52 -6.17 7.63
N GLN A 56 26.50 -5.71 8.35
CA GLN A 56 25.09 -5.87 7.96
C GLN A 56 24.79 -5.15 6.64
N GLU A 57 25.31 -3.94 6.41
CA GLU A 57 25.15 -3.22 5.15
C GLU A 57 25.82 -3.93 3.96
N LEU A 58 26.98 -4.55 4.19
CA LEU A 58 27.70 -5.30 3.15
C LEU A 58 27.05 -6.65 2.82
N SER A 59 26.43 -7.29 3.81
CA SER A 59 25.91 -8.66 3.68
C SER A 59 24.40 -8.71 3.38
N VAL A 60 23.66 -7.65 3.71
CA VAL A 60 22.21 -7.56 3.54
C VAL A 60 21.89 -6.40 2.61
N LEU A 61 21.46 -6.73 1.39
CA LEU A 61 20.96 -5.73 0.44
C LEU A 61 19.81 -4.92 1.06
N ARG A 62 19.95 -3.59 1.03
CA ARG A 62 18.85 -2.67 1.31
C ARG A 62 17.93 -2.62 0.11
N CYS A 63 16.70 -3.10 0.28
CA CYS A 63 15.67 -2.99 -0.74
C CYS A 63 14.74 -1.83 -0.40
N LYS A 64 14.27 -1.13 -1.44
CA LYS A 64 13.11 -0.25 -1.27
C LYS A 64 11.91 -1.15 -1.02
N LYS A 65 11.05 -0.81 -0.07
CA LYS A 65 9.75 -1.49 0.01
C LYS A 65 9.02 -1.19 -1.29
N SER A 66 8.66 -2.22 -2.05
CA SER A 66 7.58 -2.05 -3.01
C SER A 66 6.35 -1.68 -2.19
N GLY A 67 5.67 -0.59 -2.58
CA GLY A 67 4.32 -0.37 -2.07
C GLY A 67 3.53 -1.65 -2.30
N LYS A 68 2.66 -2.03 -1.35
CA LYS A 68 1.68 -3.10 -1.61
C LYS A 68 0.91 -2.63 -2.84
N GLU A 69 1.18 -3.25 -3.99
CA GLU A 69 0.45 -2.93 -5.19
C GLU A 69 -1.03 -3.12 -4.87
N GLY A 70 -1.83 -2.07 -5.09
CA GLY A 70 -3.25 -2.13 -4.84
C GLY A 70 -3.79 -3.34 -5.60
N LYS A 71 -4.40 -4.30 -4.88
CA LYS A 71 -4.96 -5.49 -5.54
C LYS A 71 -5.88 -5.02 -6.65
N ARG A 72 -5.61 -5.47 -7.87
CA ARG A 72 -6.43 -5.22 -9.04
C ARG A 72 -7.90 -5.49 -8.69
N PRO A 73 -8.82 -4.52 -8.91
CA PRO A 73 -10.22 -4.74 -8.63
C PRO A 73 -10.74 -5.95 -9.42
N ALA A 74 -11.59 -6.77 -8.80
CA ALA A 74 -12.10 -8.00 -9.42
C ALA A 74 -12.85 -7.77 -10.73
N TRP A 75 -13.43 -6.57 -10.93
CA TRP A 75 -14.13 -6.19 -12.15
C TRP A 75 -13.18 -5.77 -13.30
N MET A 76 -11.91 -5.52 -13.05
CA MET A 76 -11.02 -4.91 -14.03
C MET A 76 -10.37 -5.98 -14.92
N SER A 77 -10.88 -6.21 -16.13
CA SER A 77 -10.33 -7.19 -17.10
C SER A 77 -9.15 -6.61 -17.91
N GLN A 78 -8.33 -7.48 -18.52
CA GLN A 78 -7.17 -7.06 -19.32
C GLN A 78 -7.59 -6.27 -20.55
N ASP A 79 -8.67 -6.71 -21.20
CA ASP A 79 -9.31 -6.01 -22.31
C ASP A 79 -9.73 -4.58 -21.92
N LEU A 80 -10.33 -4.40 -20.74
CA LEU A 80 -10.73 -3.06 -20.27
C LEU A 80 -9.52 -2.13 -20.06
N LEU A 81 -8.38 -2.67 -19.62
CA LEU A 81 -7.14 -1.89 -19.49
C LEU A 81 -6.61 -1.45 -20.86
N VAL A 82 -6.71 -2.30 -21.88
CA VAL A 82 -6.32 -1.95 -23.25
C VAL A 82 -7.20 -0.82 -23.77
N LYS A 83 -8.52 -0.92 -23.60
CA LYS A 83 -9.48 0.14 -23.98
C LYS A 83 -9.18 1.47 -23.27
N LEU A 84 -8.91 1.44 -21.97
CA LEU A 84 -8.53 2.64 -21.21
C LEU A 84 -7.22 3.27 -21.71
N LYS A 85 -6.24 2.46 -22.12
CA LYS A 85 -5.00 2.96 -22.74
C LYS A 85 -5.27 3.56 -24.12
N GLY A 86 -6.10 2.91 -24.93
CA GLY A 86 -6.53 3.43 -26.23
C GLY A 86 -7.20 4.80 -26.12
N LYS A 87 -8.14 4.96 -25.17
CA LYS A 87 -8.75 6.26 -24.87
C LYS A 87 -7.71 7.33 -24.49
N LYS A 88 -6.72 6.97 -23.67
CA LYS A 88 -5.65 7.90 -23.26
C LYS A 88 -4.81 8.35 -24.45
N GLU A 89 -4.54 7.45 -25.39
CA GLU A 89 -3.80 7.76 -26.61
C GLU A 89 -4.64 8.63 -27.55
N MET A 90 -5.90 8.28 -27.76
CA MET A 90 -6.88 9.10 -28.52
C MET A 90 -6.97 10.53 -27.97
N HIS A 91 -7.00 10.70 -26.64
CA HIS A 91 -6.97 12.03 -26.02
C HIS A 91 -5.70 12.81 -26.40
N ARG A 92 -4.54 12.14 -26.46
CA ARG A 92 -3.27 12.76 -26.87
C ARG A 92 -3.31 13.18 -28.34
N GLN A 93 -3.83 12.32 -29.21
CA GLN A 93 -3.96 12.59 -30.64
C GLN A 93 -4.97 13.69 -30.93
N TRP A 94 -6.12 13.71 -30.25
CA TRP A 94 -7.10 14.80 -30.33
C TRP A 94 -6.49 16.13 -29.88
N LYS A 95 -5.73 16.15 -28.78
CA LYS A 95 -4.99 17.36 -28.34
C LYS A 95 -3.94 17.83 -29.35
N GLN A 96 -3.48 16.96 -30.23
CA GLN A 96 -2.53 17.25 -31.30
C GLN A 96 -3.21 17.54 -32.66
N GLY A 97 -4.55 17.53 -32.71
CA GLY A 97 -5.32 17.78 -33.94
C GLY A 97 -5.33 16.62 -34.94
N GLN A 98 -4.86 15.43 -34.56
CA GLN A 98 -4.75 14.26 -35.45
C GLN A 98 -6.06 13.45 -35.56
N VAL A 99 -7.00 13.67 -34.65
CA VAL A 99 -8.24 12.88 -34.51
C VAL A 99 -9.42 13.83 -34.34
N SER A 100 -10.55 13.53 -35.00
CA SER A 100 -11.79 14.29 -34.87
C SER A 100 -12.29 14.27 -33.42
N TRP A 101 -12.98 15.34 -33.02
CA TRP A 101 -13.70 15.37 -31.76
C TRP A 101 -14.74 14.24 -31.66
N GLU A 102 -15.40 13.87 -32.76
CA GLU A 102 -16.41 12.81 -32.79
C GLU A 102 -15.80 11.44 -32.44
N ASP A 103 -14.70 11.07 -33.10
CA ASP A 103 -14.01 9.80 -32.85
C ASP A 103 -13.54 9.69 -31.39
N TYR A 104 -13.02 10.79 -30.83
CA TYR A 104 -12.62 10.84 -29.43
C TYR A 104 -13.81 10.70 -28.48
N ARG A 105 -14.93 11.35 -28.79
CA ARG A 105 -16.17 11.29 -28.00
C ARG A 105 -16.72 9.86 -27.98
N ASP A 106 -16.79 9.20 -29.12
CA ASP A 106 -17.30 7.84 -29.25
C ASP A 106 -16.42 6.84 -28.52
N ALA A 107 -15.09 6.91 -28.70
CA ALA A 107 -14.15 6.08 -27.95
C ALA A 107 -14.26 6.30 -26.43
N THR A 108 -14.50 7.53 -26.01
CA THR A 108 -14.70 7.89 -24.60
C THR A 108 -15.99 7.27 -24.04
N GLN A 109 -17.08 7.31 -24.80
CA GLN A 109 -18.37 6.77 -24.42
C GLN A 109 -18.32 5.23 -24.33
N LEU A 110 -17.75 4.56 -25.33
CA LEU A 110 -17.51 3.12 -25.34
C LEU A 110 -16.68 2.67 -24.13
N CYS A 111 -15.61 3.40 -23.80
CA CYS A 111 -14.81 3.12 -22.61
C CYS A 111 -15.60 3.28 -21.31
N ARG A 112 -16.41 4.35 -21.21
CA ARG A 112 -17.24 4.60 -20.02
C ARG A 112 -18.25 3.49 -19.81
N ASP A 113 -18.90 3.04 -20.88
CA ASP A 113 -19.90 1.99 -20.81
C ASP A 113 -19.27 0.61 -20.56
N GLY A 114 -18.09 0.36 -21.13
CA GLY A 114 -17.28 -0.82 -20.80
C GLY A 114 -16.94 -0.88 -19.31
N VAL A 115 -16.52 0.24 -18.71
CA VAL A 115 -16.24 0.32 -17.27
C VAL A 115 -17.49 0.11 -16.43
N ARG A 116 -18.63 0.71 -16.82
CA ARG A 116 -19.92 0.52 -16.13
C ARG A 116 -20.36 -0.94 -16.14
N LYS A 117 -20.36 -1.58 -17.32
CA LYS A 117 -20.71 -2.99 -17.48
C LYS A 117 -19.77 -3.87 -16.66
N ALA A 118 -18.46 -3.66 -16.76
CA ALA A 118 -17.47 -4.46 -16.03
C ALA A 118 -17.67 -4.38 -14.51
N LYS A 119 -17.98 -3.20 -13.96
CA LYS A 119 -18.28 -3.03 -12.53
C LYS A 119 -19.57 -3.74 -12.10
N ALA A 120 -20.61 -3.72 -12.94
CA ALA A 120 -21.90 -4.34 -12.65
C ALA A 120 -21.87 -5.87 -12.75
N GLN A 121 -21.09 -6.44 -13.68
CA GLN A 121 -21.01 -7.89 -13.91
C GLN A 121 -20.77 -8.75 -12.64
N PRO A 122 -19.73 -8.48 -11.82
CA PRO A 122 -19.53 -9.28 -10.61
C PRO A 122 -20.63 -9.08 -9.56
N GLU A 123 -21.29 -7.92 -9.52
CA GLU A 123 -22.44 -7.68 -8.63
C GLU A 123 -23.66 -8.48 -9.10
N LEU A 124 -23.92 -8.53 -10.40
CA LEU A 124 -24.98 -9.33 -11.01
C LEU A 124 -24.76 -10.83 -10.77
N ASN A 125 -23.54 -11.32 -10.99
CA ASN A 125 -23.20 -12.72 -10.74
C ASN A 125 -23.40 -13.07 -9.26
N LEU A 126 -22.97 -12.18 -8.37
CA LEU A 126 -23.17 -12.37 -6.93
C LEU A 126 -24.64 -12.37 -6.51
N ALA A 127 -25.46 -11.52 -7.14
CA ALA A 127 -26.90 -11.47 -6.88
C ALA A 127 -27.61 -12.73 -7.38
N ARG A 128 -27.25 -13.21 -8.58
CA ARG A 128 -27.75 -14.48 -9.15
C ARG A 128 -27.41 -15.67 -8.25
N ASP A 129 -26.18 -15.72 -7.75
CA ASP A 129 -25.71 -16.81 -6.90
C ASP A 129 -26.06 -16.63 -5.42
N ALA A 130 -26.82 -15.59 -5.04
CA ALA A 130 -27.06 -15.28 -3.62
C ALA A 130 -27.74 -16.43 -2.86
N LYS A 131 -28.60 -17.22 -3.54
CA LYS A 131 -29.28 -18.38 -2.95
C LYS A 131 -28.30 -19.52 -2.62
N ASN A 132 -27.35 -19.77 -3.51
CA ASN A 132 -26.37 -20.86 -3.41
C ASN A 132 -25.12 -20.45 -2.61
N ASN A 133 -24.79 -19.15 -2.60
CA ASN A 133 -23.58 -18.58 -1.99
C ASN A 133 -23.91 -17.39 -1.07
N LYS A 134 -24.75 -17.66 -0.05
CA LYS A 134 -25.12 -16.66 0.96
C LYS A 134 -23.90 -16.00 1.62
N LYS A 135 -22.85 -16.79 1.93
CA LYS A 135 -21.61 -16.32 2.55
C LYS A 135 -20.85 -15.33 1.66
N GLY A 136 -20.81 -15.56 0.34
CA GLY A 136 -20.20 -14.65 -0.62
C GLY A 136 -20.95 -13.32 -0.69
N PHE A 137 -22.28 -13.38 -0.74
CA PHE A 137 -23.14 -12.20 -0.77
C PHE A 137 -22.95 -11.30 0.47
N TYR A 138 -23.09 -11.85 1.68
CA TYR A 138 -22.91 -11.07 2.92
C TYR A 138 -21.46 -10.59 3.10
N ARG A 139 -20.45 -11.32 2.59
CA ARG A 139 -19.06 -10.84 2.57
C ARG A 139 -18.88 -9.61 1.68
N TYR A 140 -19.55 -9.57 0.53
CA TYR A 140 -19.52 -8.41 -0.36
C TYR A 140 -20.19 -7.20 0.29
N VAL A 141 -21.39 -7.39 0.85
CA VAL A 141 -22.16 -6.35 1.54
C VAL A 141 -21.35 -5.80 2.72
N SER A 142 -20.80 -6.66 3.58
CA SER A 142 -19.98 -6.21 4.71
C SER A 142 -18.71 -5.47 4.27
N ARG A 143 -18.04 -5.91 3.19
CA ARG A 143 -16.88 -5.19 2.62
C ARG A 143 -17.25 -3.81 2.08
N LYS A 144 -18.44 -3.64 1.48
CA LYS A 144 -18.94 -2.36 0.96
C LYS A 144 -19.48 -1.45 2.06
N ARG A 145 -20.10 -2.02 3.10
CA ARG A 145 -20.57 -1.33 4.30
C ARG A 145 -19.44 -0.86 5.22
N LYS A 146 -18.17 -1.17 4.93
CA LYS A 146 -17.01 -0.52 5.58
C LYS A 146 -16.89 0.96 5.18
N VAL A 147 -17.95 1.73 5.37
CA VAL A 147 -17.84 3.08 5.92
C VAL A 147 -17.29 2.91 7.33
N LYS A 148 -16.34 3.76 7.72
CA LYS A 148 -15.88 3.87 9.11
C LYS A 148 -17.13 3.97 10.00
N GLU A 149 -17.42 2.94 10.79
CA GLU A 149 -17.90 3.16 12.15
C GLU A 149 -16.75 3.87 12.89
N SER A 150 -16.52 5.12 12.52
CA SER A 150 -15.96 6.07 13.44
C SER A 150 -17.11 6.40 14.33
N VAL A 151 -16.94 6.19 15.64
CA VAL A 151 -17.76 6.91 16.61
C VAL A 151 -17.84 8.37 16.13
N PRO A 152 -19.05 8.94 15.96
CA PRO A 152 -19.18 10.34 15.59
C PRO A 152 -18.30 11.17 16.54
N PRO A 153 -17.63 12.24 16.07
CA PRO A 153 -16.91 13.14 16.96
C PRO A 153 -17.81 13.54 18.12
N THR A 154 -17.45 13.13 19.33
CA THR A 154 -18.25 13.40 20.52
C THR A 154 -18.30 14.91 20.71
N VAL A 155 -19.51 15.46 20.77
CA VAL A 155 -19.75 16.86 21.12
C VAL A 155 -19.91 16.97 22.62
N SER A 156 -19.21 17.91 23.25
CA SER A 156 -19.44 18.24 24.66
C SER A 156 -20.82 18.89 24.83
N LYS A 157 -21.32 18.97 26.08
CA LYS A 157 -22.53 19.75 26.42
C LYS A 157 -22.45 21.22 25.98
N THR A 158 -21.24 21.73 25.76
CA THR A 158 -20.92 23.09 25.28
C THR A 158 -20.82 23.22 23.75
N SER A 159 -21.30 22.21 23.00
CA SER A 159 -21.34 22.23 21.52
C SER A 159 -19.96 22.36 20.85
N LYS A 160 -18.88 22.00 21.54
CA LYS A 160 -17.50 22.04 21.00
C LYS A 160 -17.09 20.63 20.54
N LEU A 161 -16.42 20.56 19.39
CA LEU A 161 -15.98 19.30 18.80
C LEU A 161 -14.76 18.76 19.56
N ILE A 162 -14.89 17.58 20.18
CA ILE A 162 -13.82 16.99 20.99
C ILE A 162 -12.83 16.25 20.07
N MET A 163 -11.62 16.78 19.95
CA MET A 163 -10.58 16.20 19.10
C MET A 163 -9.60 15.29 19.87
N THR A 164 -9.36 15.56 21.16
CA THR A 164 -8.30 14.90 21.94
C THR A 164 -8.81 13.63 22.62
N ASN A 165 -8.01 12.55 22.63
CA ASN A 165 -8.39 11.28 23.27
C ASN A 165 -8.62 11.40 24.78
N LYS A 166 -7.89 12.29 25.46
CA LYS A 166 -8.06 12.56 26.90
C LYS A 166 -9.44 13.14 27.22
N GLU A 167 -9.86 14.15 26.46
CA GLU A 167 -11.16 14.80 26.61
C GLU A 167 -12.32 13.81 26.34
N LYS A 168 -12.15 12.91 25.37
CA LYS A 168 -13.13 11.85 25.11
C LYS A 168 -13.30 10.91 26.29
N ALA A 169 -12.19 10.52 26.94
CA ALA A 169 -12.23 9.66 28.12
C ALA A 169 -12.94 10.34 29.30
N GLU A 170 -12.64 11.63 29.56
CA GLU A 170 -13.28 12.39 30.64
C GLU A 170 -14.80 12.57 30.43
N VAL A 171 -15.25 12.75 29.19
CA VAL A 171 -16.69 12.84 28.89
C VAL A 171 -17.37 11.49 29.10
N LEU A 172 -16.78 10.40 28.60
CA LEU A 172 -17.35 9.06 28.78
C LEU A 172 -17.42 8.64 30.26
N ASN A 173 -16.40 8.99 31.05
CA ASN A 173 -16.34 8.68 32.49
C ASN A 173 -17.38 9.43 33.33
N LYS A 174 -18.14 10.36 32.75
CA LYS A 174 -19.30 11.01 33.40
C LYS A 174 -20.62 10.29 33.12
N PHE A 175 -20.65 9.38 32.15
CA PHE A 175 -21.86 8.66 31.73
C PHE A 175 -21.92 7.22 32.26
N PHE A 176 -20.78 6.65 32.66
CA PHE A 176 -20.65 5.33 33.27
C PHE A 176 -20.09 5.48 34.69
#